data_AF-H1LDJ9-F1
#
_entry.id   AF-H1LDJ9-F1
#
_cell.length_a   1.000
_cell.length_b   1.000
_cell.length_c   1.000
_cell.angle_alpha   90.00
_cell.angle_beta   90.00
_cell.angle_gamma   90.00
#
_symmetry.space_group_name_H-M   'P 1'
#
loop_
_entity.id
_entity.type
_entity.pdbx_description
1 polymer ?
#
loop_
_entity_poly.entity_id
_entity_poly.type
_entity_poly.pdbx_seq_one_letter_code
_entity_poly.pdbx_strand_id
1 'polypeptide(L)' 'MRNLQERLNTTMPVVPLYQMVESHLVNPHLKGVLRHPVGEDDYTRAYLNE' A
#
# COMPACT_ATOMS: atom_id res chain seq x y z
N MET A 1 17.49 -6.14 9.91
CA MET A 1 16.84 -6.51 8.62
C MET A 1 17.77 -6.34 7.42
N ARG A 2 18.59 -5.27 7.33
CA ARG A 2 19.47 -5.01 6.17
C ARG A 2 20.37 -6.20 5.75
N ASN A 3 21.11 -6.79 6.69
CA ASN A 3 22.04 -7.90 6.40
C ASN A 3 21.33 -9.18 5.89
N LEU A 4 20.09 -9.43 6.31
CA LEU A 4 19.30 -10.57 5.81
C LEU A 4 18.82 -10.31 4.38
N GLN A 5 18.45 -9.07 4.07
CA GLN A 5 18.01 -8.65 2.74
C GLN A 5 19.16 -8.69 1.73
N GLU A 6 20.36 -8.27 2.13
CA GLU A 6 21.59 -8.39 1.32
C GLU A 6 21.90 -9.87 1.00
N ARG A 7 21.77 -10.75 1.99
CA ARG A 7 21.99 -12.19 1.81
C ARG A 7 20.96 -12.82 0.87
N LEU A 8 19.67 -12.50 1.05
CA LEU A 8 18.59 -12.95 0.17
C LEU A 8 18.83 -12.54 -1.30
N ASN A 9 19.19 -11.27 -1.53
CA ASN A 9 19.49 -10.77 -2.87
C ASN A 9 20.68 -11.47 -3.53
N THR A 10 21.66 -11.93 -2.73
CA THR A 10 22.84 -12.64 -3.23
C THR A 10 22.54 -14.12 -3.53
N THR A 11 21.77 -14.78 -2.66
CA THR A 11 21.46 -16.21 -2.79
C THR A 11 20.33 -16.50 -3.78
N MET A 12 19.37 -15.57 -3.89
CA MET A 12 18.21 -15.67 -4.76
C MET A 12 17.88 -14.27 -5.29
N PRO A 13 18.60 -13.78 -6.32
CA PRO A 13 18.35 -12.47 -6.89
C PRO A 13 16.95 -12.44 -7.51
N VAL A 14 15.99 -11.83 -6.81
CA VAL A 14 14.67 -11.54 -7.35
C VAL A 14 14.79 -10.23 -8.12
N VAL A 15 14.48 -10.25 -9.41
CA VAL A 15 14.38 -9.04 -10.23
C VAL A 15 12.95 -8.49 -10.10
N PRO A 16 12.73 -7.36 -9.40
CA PRO A 16 11.40 -6.78 -9.31
C PRO A 16 10.98 -6.24 -10.68
N LEU A 17 9.86 -6.72 -11.21
CA LEU A 17 9.35 -6.29 -12.52
C LEU A 17 8.65 -4.94 -12.44
N TYR A 18 7.83 -4.75 -11.40
CA TYR A 18 7.13 -3.50 -11.10
C TYR A 18 6.66 -3.51 -9.64
N GLN A 19 6.36 -2.34 -9.10
CA GLN A 19 5.60 -2.21 -7.86
C GLN A 19 4.13 -2.09 -8.21
N MET A 20 3.30 -2.95 -7.62
CA MET A 20 1.87 -2.93 -7.87
C MET A 20 1.27 -1.69 -7.19
N VAL A 21 0.62 -0.84 -7.98
CA VAL A 21 -0.17 0.28 -7.48
C VAL A 21 -1.63 -0.15 -7.57
N GLU A 22 -2.29 -0.27 -6.42
CA GLU A 22 -3.70 -0.63 -6.36
C GLU A 22 -4.56 0.62 -6.58
N SER A 23 -5.55 0.52 -7.47
CA SER A 23 -6.58 1.53 -7.67
C SER A 23 -7.76 1.23 -6.75
N HIS A 24 -8.24 2.25 -6.04
CA HIS A 24 -9.35 2.08 -5.09
C HIS A 24 -10.51 2.95 -5.52
N LEU A 25 -11.68 2.32 -5.57
CA LEU A 25 -12.93 3.00 -5.86
C LEU A 25 -13.53 3.46 -4.53
N VAL A 26 -13.43 4.76 -4.25
CA VAL A 26 -14.07 5.38 -3.10
C VAL A 26 -15.23 6.25 -3.59
N ASN A 27 -16.36 6.21 -2.88
CA ASN A 27 -17.50 7.07 -3.17
C ASN A 27 -17.06 8.55 -3.16
N PRO A 28 -17.33 9.35 -4.20
CA PRO A 28 -16.95 10.77 -4.24
C PRO A 28 -17.47 11.60 -3.06
N HIS A 29 -18.61 11.21 -2.48
CA HIS A 29 -19.22 11.83 -1.30
C HIS A 29 -18.58 11.40 0.02
N LEU A 30 -17.78 10.33 0.03
CA LEU A 30 -17.06 9.85 1.21
C LEU A 30 -15.70 10.57 1.31
N LYS A 31 -15.49 11.30 2.39
CA LYS A 31 -14.23 11.99 2.71
C LYS A 31 -13.59 11.38 3.95
N GLY A 32 -12.32 11.73 4.20
CA GLY A 32 -11.59 11.29 5.39
C GLY A 32 -11.04 9.85 5.34
N VAL A 33 -11.11 9.19 4.18
CA VAL A 33 -10.46 7.88 3.96
C VAL A 33 -8.95 8.08 3.89
N LEU A 34 -8.21 7.38 4.76
CA LEU A 34 -6.75 7.40 4.78
C LEU A 34 -6.19 6.15 4.11
N ARG A 35 -5.09 6.28 3.38
CA ARG A 35 -4.41 5.13 2.78
C ARG A 35 -3.31 4.62 3.70
N HIS A 36 -3.40 3.37 4.11
CA HIS A 36 -2.31 2.70 4.81
C HIS A 36 -1.22 2.25 3.81
N PRO A 37 0.07 2.38 4.13
CA PRO A 37 1.18 1.97 3.24
C PRO A 37 1.20 0.48 2.84
N VAL A 38 0.40 -0.35 3.50
CA VAL A 38 0.28 -1.80 3.21
C VAL A 38 -0.82 -2.13 2.19
N GLY A 39 -1.49 -1.11 1.63
CA GLY A 39 -2.55 -1.28 0.63
C GLY A 39 -3.97 -1.24 1.19
N GLU A 40 -4.15 -1.09 2.50
CA GLU A 40 -5.49 -1.02 3.12
C GLU A 40 -6.01 0.41 3.23
N ASP A 41 -7.32 0.59 3.06
CA ASP A 41 -8.00 1.86 3.33
C ASP A 41 -8.48 1.91 4.79
N ASP A 42 -8.08 2.96 5.51
CA ASP A 42 -8.52 3.25 6.87
C ASP A 42 -9.73 4.20 6.83
N TYR A 43 -10.86 3.67 7.30
CA TYR A 43 -12.15 4.37 7.36
C TYR A 43 -12.49 4.96 8.73
N THR A 44 -11.60 4.87 9.73
CA THR A 44 -11.89 5.31 11.11
C THR A 44 -12.24 6.80 11.22
N ARG A 45 -11.80 7.61 10.26
CA ARG A 45 -12.09 9.05 10.16
C ARG A 45 -12.98 9.40 8.98
N ALA A 46 -13.58 8.39 8.34
CA ALA A 46 -14.40 8.62 7.16
C ALA A 46 -15.75 9.23 7.53
N TYR A 47 -16.22 10.17 6.71
CA TYR A 47 -17.51 10.83 6.87
C TYR A 47 -18.12 11.15 5.50
N LEU A 48 -19.44 11.30 5.45
CA LEU A 48 -20.15 11.71 4.25
C LEU A 48 -20.21 13.24 4.19
N ASN A 49 -19.90 13.80 3.02
CA ASN A 49 -20.24 15.17 2.72
C ASN A 49 -21.70 15.25 2.28
N GLU A 50 -22.43 16.23 2.82
CA GLU A 50 -23.77 16.61 2.35
C GLU A 50 -23.77 17.12 0.91
#